data_AF-A0A8J2SP45-F1
#
_entry.id   AF-A0A8J2SP45-F1
#
_cell.length_a   1.000
_cell.length_b   1.000
_cell.length_c   1.000
_cell.angle_alpha   90.00
_cell.angle_beta   90.00
_cell.angle_gamma   90.00
#
_symmetry.space_group_name_H-M   'P 1'
#
loop_
_entity.id
_entity.type
_entity.pdbx_description
1 polymer ?
#
loop_
_entity_poly.entity_id
_entity_poly.type
_entity_poly.pdbx_seq_one_letter_code
_entity_poly.pdbx_strand_id
1 'polypeptide(L)'
;MRAALLVAIGTTHAVVMTTRRRIGASAAAGIAGLAPPAHAADADLPTLRRGLLDLEDLVQNWKERTTNCNYAEVNRDLLGSQNKAALLKQASENAAVAKGSAVKTLCKRDPEAVRRILGLDGKLNAKSAPLLAPGAARQERLNAEDQNAALADADRMIRKGLEFTSDLDGYVEANEKWLRAVSAIDSATYSSRSQDLGAVISTTAGGAEVLDSALSSVVEARDALRVVVKLRSM
;
A
#
# COMPACT_ATOMS: atom_id res chain seq x y z
N MET A 1 9.66 15.16 60.78
CA MET A 1 11.06 14.68 60.65
C MET A 1 11.22 14.20 59.21
N ARG A 2 11.62 15.09 58.27
CA ARG A 2 12.97 15.20 57.67
C ARG A 2 13.47 13.92 56.99
N ALA A 3 13.41 13.85 55.66
CA ALA A 3 14.56 13.59 54.79
C ALA A 3 14.14 13.73 53.31
N ALA A 4 14.64 14.79 52.67
CA ALA A 4 14.61 15.01 51.24
C ALA A 4 15.86 14.36 50.62
N LEU A 5 15.75 13.79 49.41
CA LEU A 5 16.90 13.47 48.57
C LEU A 5 16.67 14.05 47.17
N LEU A 6 17.32 15.20 46.95
CA LEU A 6 17.55 15.83 45.66
C LEU A 6 18.77 15.16 45.01
N VAL A 7 18.66 14.72 43.76
CA VAL A 7 19.81 14.43 42.91
C VAL A 7 19.72 15.34 41.69
N ALA A 8 20.66 16.29 41.63
CA ALA A 8 20.93 17.16 40.50
C ALA A 8 22.37 16.89 40.04
N ILE A 9 22.55 16.58 38.76
CA ILE A 9 23.83 16.51 38.03
C ILE A 9 23.46 17.09 36.65
N GLY A 10 23.86 18.31 36.25
CA GLY A 10 25.23 18.73 35.91
C GLY A 10 25.65 18.03 34.61
N THR A 11 26.11 18.62 33.51
CA THR A 11 26.63 19.93 33.16
C THR A 11 26.68 20.00 31.62
N THR A 12 26.55 21.21 31.10
CA THR A 12 26.61 21.64 29.70
C THR A 12 28.00 21.51 29.09
N HIS A 13 28.11 21.02 27.85
CA HIS A 13 29.24 21.32 26.95
C HIS A 13 28.71 21.76 25.58
N ALA A 14 28.77 23.07 25.36
CA ALA A 14 28.66 23.69 24.04
C ALA A 14 30.06 23.71 23.41
N VAL A 15 30.19 23.22 22.19
CA VAL A 15 31.37 23.44 21.35
C VAL A 15 30.94 24.26 20.15
N VAL A 16 31.25 25.55 20.22
CA VAL A 16 31.25 26.50 19.12
C VAL A 16 32.57 26.34 18.38
N MET A 17 32.53 25.92 17.12
CA MET A 17 33.66 26.02 16.19
C MET A 17 33.23 26.84 14.99
N THR A 18 33.45 28.16 15.11
CA THR A 18 33.46 29.11 14.01
C THR A 18 34.73 28.93 13.19
N THR A 19 34.60 28.58 11.91
CA THR A 19 35.67 28.80 10.92
C THR A 19 35.12 29.61 9.75
N ARG A 20 35.48 30.90 9.76
CA ARG A 20 35.40 31.80 8.60
C ARG A 20 36.51 31.42 7.62
N ARG A 21 36.15 31.11 6.37
CA ARG A 21 37.02 31.37 5.22
C ARG A 21 36.22 32.13 4.17
N ARG A 22 36.60 33.40 3.98
CA ARG A 22 36.32 34.20 2.80
C ARG A 22 37.29 33.79 1.69
N ILE A 23 36.81 33.82 0.45
CA ILE A 23 37.45 34.02 -0.88
C ILE A 23 36.53 33.23 -1.83
N GLY A 24 35.91 33.76 -2.88
CA GLY A 24 35.90 35.10 -3.45
C GLY A 24 34.71 35.23 -4.39
N ALA A 25 34.40 36.46 -4.76
CA ALA A 25 33.41 36.80 -5.75
C ALA A 25 33.75 36.18 -7.12
N SER A 26 32.76 35.61 -7.80
CA SER A 26 32.65 35.63 -9.27
C SER A 26 31.25 35.19 -9.71
N ALA A 27 30.73 35.96 -10.66
CA ALA A 27 29.60 35.68 -11.55
C ALA A 27 28.20 35.59 -10.90
N ALA A 28 27.52 36.73 -10.89
CA ALA A 28 26.09 36.80 -11.09
C ALA A 28 25.75 36.12 -12.44
N ALA A 29 25.43 34.83 -12.40
CA ALA A 29 24.71 34.17 -13.47
C ALA A 29 23.22 34.44 -13.22
N GLY A 30 22.61 35.23 -14.09
CA GLY A 30 21.17 35.40 -14.12
C GLY A 30 20.50 34.05 -14.28
N ILE A 31 19.88 33.56 -13.21
CA ILE A 31 18.83 32.54 -13.30
C ILE A 31 17.62 33.26 -13.90
N ALA A 32 17.60 33.32 -15.23
CA ALA A 32 16.38 33.53 -15.97
C ALA A 32 15.38 32.52 -15.43
N GLY A 33 14.26 33.01 -14.89
CA GLY A 33 13.16 32.20 -14.41
C GLY A 33 12.64 31.35 -15.56
N LEU A 34 13.16 30.14 -15.69
CA LEU A 34 12.43 29.06 -16.31
C LEU A 34 11.25 28.78 -15.37
N ALA A 35 10.13 29.43 -15.65
CA ALA A 35 8.85 28.95 -15.16
C ALA A 35 8.79 27.45 -15.45
N PRO A 36 8.49 26.61 -14.44
CA PRO A 36 8.34 25.18 -14.66
C PRO A 36 7.31 24.99 -15.80
N PRO A 37 7.54 24.06 -16.74
CA PRO A 37 6.63 23.86 -17.85
C PRO A 37 5.26 23.51 -17.28
N ALA A 38 4.27 24.38 -17.50
CA ALA A 38 2.88 24.22 -17.04
C ALA A 38 2.25 22.87 -17.47
N HIS A 39 2.85 22.16 -18.42
CA HIS A 39 2.39 20.86 -18.92
C HIS A 39 2.78 19.66 -18.03
N ALA A 40 3.67 19.82 -17.04
CA ALA A 40 4.07 18.70 -16.19
C ALA A 40 3.03 18.37 -15.10
N ALA A 41 2.17 19.32 -14.72
CA ALA A 41 1.13 19.09 -13.73
C ALA A 41 0.05 18.16 -14.29
N ASP A 42 -0.47 18.44 -15.49
CA ASP A 42 -1.62 17.71 -16.05
C ASP A 42 -1.31 16.27 -16.43
N ALA A 43 -0.03 15.92 -16.61
CA ALA A 43 0.40 14.55 -16.91
C ALA A 43 -0.02 13.54 -15.82
N ASP A 44 -0.11 13.98 -14.56
CA ASP A 44 -0.44 13.12 -13.41
C ASP A 44 -1.97 12.94 -13.22
N LEU A 45 -2.80 13.83 -13.78
CA LEU A 45 -4.25 13.85 -13.55
C LEU A 45 -4.99 12.61 -14.10
N PRO A 46 -4.66 12.07 -15.29
CA PRO A 46 -5.25 10.83 -15.79
C PRO A 46 -5.02 9.64 -14.84
N THR A 47 -3.82 9.54 -14.25
CA THR A 47 -3.47 8.48 -13.30
C THR A 47 -4.28 8.60 -12.01
N LEU A 48 -4.40 9.82 -11.47
CA LEU A 48 -5.23 10.06 -10.28
C LEU A 48 -6.72 9.77 -10.53
N ARG A 49 -7.24 10.11 -11.71
CA ARG A 49 -8.62 9.77 -12.11
C ARG A 49 -8.85 8.27 -12.23
N ARG A 50 -7.90 7.53 -12.82
CA ARG A 50 -7.98 6.07 -12.88
C ARG A 50 -7.95 5.45 -11.49
N GLY A 51 -7.00 5.84 -10.64
CA GLY A 51 -6.94 5.32 -9.28
C GLY A 51 -8.16 5.67 -8.43
N LEU A 52 -8.83 6.81 -8.69
CA LEU A 52 -10.12 7.12 -8.08
C LEU A 52 -11.21 6.11 -8.50
N LEU A 53 -11.29 5.73 -9.77
CA LEU A 53 -12.23 4.71 -10.25
C LEU A 53 -11.93 3.35 -9.63
N ASP A 54 -10.66 2.99 -9.50
CA ASP A 54 -10.24 1.73 -8.86
C ASP A 54 -10.63 1.71 -7.37
N LEU A 55 -10.49 2.84 -6.66
CA LEU A 55 -10.94 2.98 -5.27
C LEU A 55 -12.47 2.97 -5.15
N GLU A 56 -13.20 3.56 -6.09
CA GLU A 56 -14.66 3.52 -6.14
C GLU A 56 -15.17 2.09 -6.30
N ASP A 57 -14.61 1.36 -7.27
CA ASP A 57 -14.93 -0.04 -7.50
C ASP A 57 -14.55 -0.92 -6.29
N LEU A 58 -13.38 -0.69 -5.68
CA LEU A 58 -12.96 -1.41 -4.47
C LEU A 58 -13.94 -1.20 -3.32
N VAL A 59 -14.44 0.02 -3.10
CA VAL A 59 -15.41 0.30 -2.04
C VAL A 59 -16.76 -0.33 -2.36
N GLN A 60 -17.24 -0.25 -3.60
CA GLN A 60 -18.53 -0.82 -3.99
C GLN A 60 -18.54 -2.34 -3.92
N ASN A 61 -17.43 -2.97 -4.27
CA ASN A 61 -17.27 -4.42 -4.36
C ASN A 61 -16.31 -4.94 -3.28
N TRP A 62 -16.30 -4.32 -2.10
CA TRP A 62 -15.30 -4.58 -1.06
C TRP A 62 -15.18 -6.06 -0.72
N LYS A 63 -16.31 -6.75 -0.52
CA LYS A 63 -16.32 -8.16 -0.13
C LYS A 63 -15.77 -9.04 -1.23
N GLU A 64 -16.20 -8.82 -2.46
CA GLU A 64 -15.79 -9.61 -3.63
C GLU A 64 -14.31 -9.37 -3.96
N ARG A 65 -13.87 -8.11 -3.96
CA ARG A 65 -12.50 -7.69 -4.30
C ARG A 65 -11.47 -8.09 -3.25
N THR A 66 -11.85 -8.16 -1.98
CA THR A 66 -10.96 -8.54 -0.88
C THR A 66 -11.14 -9.98 -0.43
N THR A 67 -11.93 -10.82 -1.14
CA THR A 67 -12.07 -12.24 -0.79
C THR A 67 -11.34 -13.10 -1.80
N ASN A 68 -10.40 -13.91 -1.30
CA ASN A 68 -9.64 -14.86 -2.11
C ASN A 68 -9.97 -16.30 -1.67
N CYS A 69 -10.59 -17.06 -2.58
CA CYS A 69 -11.01 -18.45 -2.35
C CYS A 69 -10.05 -19.49 -2.96
N ASN A 70 -8.80 -19.10 -3.20
CA ASN A 70 -7.78 -20.01 -3.73
C ASN A 70 -7.10 -20.86 -2.65
N TYR A 71 -7.56 -20.78 -1.40
CA TYR A 71 -7.05 -21.59 -0.31
C TYR A 71 -7.75 -22.95 -0.27
N ALA A 72 -6.96 -23.97 0.02
CA ALA A 72 -7.36 -25.35 0.13
C ALA A 72 -6.93 -25.86 1.50
N GLU A 73 -7.88 -26.38 2.28
CA GLU A 73 -7.58 -27.06 3.53
C GLU A 73 -7.95 -28.54 3.41
N VAL A 74 -7.02 -29.41 3.79
CA VAL A 74 -7.29 -30.85 3.85
C VAL A 74 -8.21 -31.11 5.04
N ASN A 75 -9.28 -31.88 4.82
CA ASN A 75 -10.21 -32.21 5.89
C ASN A 75 -9.48 -32.99 7.01
N ARG A 76 -9.41 -32.40 8.20
CA ARG A 76 -8.64 -32.96 9.34
C ARG A 76 -9.18 -34.31 9.80
N ASP A 77 -10.46 -34.58 9.61
CA ASP A 77 -11.07 -35.87 9.95
C ASP A 77 -10.47 -37.00 9.10
N LEU A 78 -10.06 -36.69 7.87
CA LEU A 78 -9.43 -37.65 6.98
C LEU A 78 -7.96 -37.90 7.35
N LEU A 79 -7.30 -37.00 8.07
CA LEU A 79 -5.89 -37.15 8.51
C LEU A 79 -5.68 -38.13 9.67
N GLY A 80 -6.77 -38.70 10.23
CA GLY A 80 -6.68 -39.76 11.22
C GLY A 80 -6.00 -41.02 10.67
N SER A 81 -5.23 -41.73 11.51
CA SER A 81 -4.50 -42.94 11.09
C SER A 81 -5.42 -44.03 10.53
N GLN A 82 -6.66 -44.10 10.99
CA GLN A 82 -7.70 -45.00 10.47
C GLN A 82 -8.17 -44.69 9.04
N ASN A 83 -7.95 -43.47 8.54
CA ASN A 83 -8.49 -42.98 7.25
C ASN A 83 -7.44 -42.94 6.12
N LYS A 84 -6.23 -43.46 6.36
CA LYS A 84 -5.09 -43.42 5.43
C LYS A 84 -5.41 -44.01 4.05
N ALA A 85 -6.14 -45.13 4.00
CA ALA A 85 -6.52 -45.75 2.72
C ALA A 85 -7.50 -44.89 1.91
N ALA A 86 -8.46 -44.25 2.59
CA ALA A 86 -9.43 -43.35 1.96
C ALA A 86 -8.76 -42.05 1.45
N LEU A 87 -7.81 -41.50 2.23
CA LEU A 87 -7.00 -40.36 1.80
C LEU A 87 -6.16 -40.68 0.57
N LEU A 88 -5.45 -41.81 0.56
CA LEU A 88 -4.61 -42.19 -0.58
C LEU A 88 -5.44 -42.39 -1.84
N LYS A 89 -6.64 -42.96 -1.71
CA LYS A 89 -7.58 -43.13 -2.83
C LYS A 89 -8.08 -41.77 -3.36
N GLN A 90 -8.54 -40.88 -2.48
CA GLN A 90 -8.99 -39.54 -2.88
C GLN A 90 -7.86 -38.67 -3.43
N ALA A 91 -6.64 -38.80 -2.89
CA ALA A 91 -5.45 -38.12 -3.39
C ALA A 91 -5.04 -38.65 -4.76
N SER A 92 -5.17 -39.96 -5.03
CA SER A 92 -4.89 -40.52 -6.36
C SER A 92 -5.94 -40.14 -7.41
N GLU A 93 -7.20 -39.99 -7.01
CA GLU A 93 -8.31 -39.63 -7.90
C GLU A 93 -8.39 -38.12 -8.17
N ASN A 94 -7.98 -37.27 -7.22
CA ASN A 94 -8.09 -35.80 -7.29
C ASN A 94 -6.73 -35.09 -7.28
N ALA A 95 -5.64 -35.79 -7.63
CA ALA A 95 -4.25 -35.36 -7.40
C ALA A 95 -3.86 -33.97 -7.93
N ALA A 96 -4.63 -33.37 -8.85
CA ALA A 96 -4.23 -32.12 -9.49
C ALA A 96 -5.35 -31.11 -9.83
N VAL A 97 -6.64 -31.47 -9.91
CA VAL A 97 -7.60 -30.60 -10.65
C VAL A 97 -8.97 -30.37 -10.00
N ALA A 98 -9.45 -31.22 -9.09
CA ALA A 98 -10.80 -31.07 -8.52
C ALA A 98 -10.77 -30.93 -6.99
N LYS A 99 -11.23 -29.77 -6.49
CA LYS A 99 -11.49 -29.53 -5.05
C LYS A 99 -12.68 -30.42 -4.61
N GLY A 100 -12.40 -31.69 -4.30
CA GLY A 100 -13.37 -32.70 -3.87
C GLY A 100 -13.53 -32.79 -2.34
N SER A 101 -14.20 -33.83 -1.83
CA SER A 101 -14.48 -34.04 -0.40
C SER A 101 -13.23 -34.12 0.51
N ALA A 102 -12.05 -34.36 -0.08
CA ALA A 102 -10.77 -34.38 0.64
C ALA A 102 -10.27 -32.97 1.02
N VAL A 103 -10.63 -31.96 0.22
CA VAL A 103 -10.06 -30.62 0.28
C VAL A 103 -11.20 -29.60 0.29
N LYS A 104 -11.37 -28.92 1.41
CA LYS A 104 -12.34 -27.84 1.55
C LYS A 104 -11.76 -26.57 0.93
N THR A 105 -12.56 -25.90 0.08
CA THR A 105 -12.22 -24.55 -0.37
C THR A 105 -12.40 -23.59 0.80
N LEU A 106 -11.35 -22.86 1.13
CA LEU A 106 -11.40 -21.78 2.10
C LEU A 106 -11.33 -20.44 1.38
N CYS A 107 -12.23 -19.54 1.76
CA CYS A 107 -12.17 -18.14 1.38
C CYS A 107 -11.57 -17.36 2.54
N LYS A 108 -10.55 -16.56 2.24
CA LYS A 108 -9.92 -15.65 3.19
C LYS A 108 -10.00 -14.22 2.69
N ARG A 109 -9.95 -13.28 3.62
CA ARG A 109 -9.77 -11.87 3.27
C ARG A 109 -8.33 -11.64 2.81
N ASP A 110 -8.16 -11.01 1.66
CA ASP A 110 -6.89 -10.79 0.99
C ASP A 110 -6.50 -9.31 1.08
N PRO A 111 -5.61 -8.92 2.00
CA PRO A 111 -5.17 -7.54 2.14
C PRO A 111 -4.35 -7.06 0.92
N GLU A 112 -3.77 -7.96 0.12
CA GLU A 112 -2.95 -7.60 -1.05
C GLU A 112 -3.78 -6.95 -2.15
N ALA A 113 -5.07 -7.26 -2.25
CA ALA A 113 -5.97 -6.61 -3.20
C ALA A 113 -6.04 -5.08 -2.98
N VAL A 114 -6.10 -4.66 -1.71
CA VAL A 114 -6.15 -3.25 -1.31
C VAL A 114 -4.79 -2.59 -1.53
N ARG A 115 -3.71 -3.27 -1.10
CA ARG A 115 -2.34 -2.75 -1.21
C ARG A 115 -1.92 -2.56 -2.67
N ARG A 116 -2.37 -3.43 -3.58
CA ARG A 116 -2.10 -3.33 -5.02
C ARG A 116 -2.69 -2.08 -5.64
N ILE A 117 -3.94 -1.75 -5.33
CA ILE A 117 -4.60 -0.54 -5.85
C ILE A 117 -3.89 0.72 -5.34
N LEU A 118 -3.49 0.72 -4.07
CA LEU A 118 -2.75 1.82 -3.46
C LEU A 118 -1.26 1.85 -3.82
N GLY A 119 -0.75 0.84 -4.50
CA GLY A 119 0.67 0.74 -4.85
C GLY A 119 1.61 0.51 -3.66
N LEU A 120 1.08 -0.04 -2.57
CA LEU A 120 1.82 -0.33 -1.33
C LEU A 120 2.64 -1.63 -1.43
N ASP A 121 2.49 -2.40 -2.51
CA ASP A 121 3.18 -3.68 -2.75
C ASP A 121 4.67 -3.50 -3.14
N GLY A 122 5.09 -2.27 -3.47
CA GLY A 122 5.96 -2.08 -4.62
C GLY A 122 7.43 -1.75 -4.39
N LYS A 123 7.81 -1.09 -3.30
CA LYS A 123 9.25 -0.94 -2.96
C LYS A 123 9.92 -2.28 -2.62
N LEU A 124 9.16 -3.39 -2.62
CA LEU A 124 9.67 -4.75 -2.49
C LEU A 124 9.46 -5.62 -3.75
N ASN A 125 8.67 -5.19 -4.75
CA ASN A 125 8.41 -5.98 -5.97
C ASN A 125 9.15 -5.50 -7.23
N ALA A 126 9.99 -4.47 -7.16
CA ALA A 126 10.95 -4.17 -8.24
C ALA A 126 12.01 -5.29 -8.46
N LYS A 127 12.07 -6.30 -7.58
CA LYS A 127 12.98 -7.46 -7.69
C LYS A 127 12.31 -8.84 -7.60
N SER A 128 11.00 -8.92 -7.38
CA SER A 128 10.26 -10.20 -7.26
C SER A 128 9.07 -10.25 -8.21
N ALA A 129 9.34 -10.05 -9.51
CA ALA A 129 8.49 -10.66 -10.53
C ALA A 129 8.68 -12.19 -10.47
N PRO A 130 7.62 -13.01 -10.69
CA PRO A 130 7.73 -14.45 -10.69
C PRO A 130 8.81 -14.92 -11.68
N LEU A 131 9.68 -15.80 -11.21
CA LEU A 131 10.59 -16.61 -12.02
C LEU A 131 9.78 -17.53 -12.94
N LEU A 132 9.19 -16.99 -14.00
CA LEU A 132 8.65 -17.76 -15.11
C LEU A 132 9.06 -17.12 -16.43
N ALA A 133 9.82 -17.91 -17.21
CA ALA A 133 10.33 -17.72 -18.56
C ALA A 133 11.56 -16.79 -18.77
N PRO A 134 12.75 -17.34 -19.08
CA PRO A 134 13.84 -16.58 -19.69
C PRO A 134 13.52 -16.39 -21.17
N GLY A 135 13.20 -15.16 -21.61
CA GLY A 135 13.08 -14.88 -23.04
C GLY A 135 12.27 -13.64 -23.46
N ALA A 136 11.42 -13.06 -22.60
CA ALA A 136 10.65 -11.88 -23.00
C ALA A 136 11.49 -10.60 -22.84
N ALA A 137 11.63 -9.85 -23.94
CA ALA A 137 12.49 -8.69 -24.09
C ALA A 137 12.18 -7.59 -23.05
N ARG A 138 13.26 -7.01 -22.52
CA ARG A 138 13.27 -5.93 -21.50
C ARG A 138 12.48 -4.67 -21.89
N GLN A 139 12.23 -4.47 -23.19
CA GLN A 139 11.56 -3.28 -23.72
C GLN A 139 10.03 -3.34 -23.64
N GLU A 140 9.41 -4.53 -23.70
CA GLU A 140 7.93 -4.66 -23.56
C GLU A 140 7.46 -4.55 -22.11
N ARG A 141 8.34 -4.84 -21.14
CA ARG A 141 8.05 -4.69 -19.70
C ARG A 141 7.82 -3.24 -19.30
N LEU A 142 8.64 -2.33 -19.83
CA LEU A 142 8.55 -0.90 -19.53
C LEU A 142 7.29 -0.23 -20.11
N ASN A 143 6.72 -0.78 -21.19
CA ASN A 143 5.53 -0.19 -21.83
C ASN A 143 4.20 -0.75 -21.29
N ALA A 144 4.22 -1.93 -20.65
CA ALA A 144 3.05 -2.50 -19.97
C ALA A 144 2.96 -2.08 -18.48
N GLU A 145 4.06 -1.59 -17.90
CA GLU A 145 4.12 -1.10 -16.50
C GLU A 145 3.36 0.21 -16.26
N ASP A 146 3.09 1.03 -17.28
CA ASP A 146 2.51 2.38 -17.09
C ASP A 146 0.98 2.46 -17.18
N GLN A 147 0.29 1.42 -17.65
CA GLN A 147 -1.18 1.48 -17.83
C GLN A 147 -1.98 1.03 -16.60
N ASN A 148 -1.35 0.25 -15.72
CA ASN A 148 -1.91 -0.20 -14.44
C ASN A 148 -1.16 0.43 -13.25
N ALA A 149 -0.60 1.62 -13.45
CA ALA A 149 0.17 2.33 -12.43
C ALA A 149 -0.72 2.55 -11.20
N ALA A 150 -0.53 1.69 -10.21
CA ALA A 150 -1.12 1.80 -8.90
C ALA A 150 -0.88 3.20 -8.34
N LEU A 151 -1.64 3.60 -7.31
CA LEU A 151 -1.48 4.89 -6.64
C LEU A 151 -0.16 5.01 -5.83
N ALA A 152 0.87 4.22 -6.17
CA ALA A 152 2.19 4.16 -5.53
C ALA A 152 2.85 5.53 -5.40
N ASP A 153 2.63 6.41 -6.37
CA ASP A 153 3.20 7.75 -6.43
C ASP A 153 2.17 8.87 -6.21
N ALA A 154 0.96 8.52 -5.75
CA ALA A 154 -0.12 9.49 -5.57
C ALA A 154 0.28 10.64 -4.63
N ASP A 155 1.04 10.40 -3.56
CA ASP A 155 1.55 11.47 -2.69
C ASP A 155 2.37 12.52 -3.48
N ARG A 156 3.28 12.06 -4.35
CA ARG A 156 4.08 12.97 -5.19
C ARG A 156 3.18 13.73 -6.17
N MET A 157 2.24 13.04 -6.81
CA MET A 157 1.31 13.62 -7.79
C MET A 157 0.38 14.64 -7.14
N ILE A 158 -0.10 14.37 -5.93
CA ILE A 158 -0.91 15.28 -5.11
C ILE A 158 -0.06 16.46 -4.68
N ARG A 159 1.16 16.29 -4.15
CA ARG A 159 2.00 17.45 -3.76
C ARG A 159 2.29 18.41 -4.91
N LYS A 160 2.58 17.89 -6.11
CA LYS A 160 2.80 18.74 -7.30
C LYS A 160 1.59 19.59 -7.67
N GLY A 161 0.37 19.08 -7.44
CA GLY A 161 -0.86 19.80 -7.76
C GLY A 161 -1.10 21.05 -6.89
N LEU A 162 -0.40 21.18 -5.76
CA LEU A 162 -0.53 22.31 -4.84
C LEU A 162 -0.18 23.66 -5.50
N GLU A 163 0.75 23.67 -6.46
CA GLU A 163 1.18 24.88 -7.16
C GLU A 163 0.14 25.45 -8.13
N PHE A 164 -0.92 24.68 -8.41
CA PHE A 164 -1.88 24.95 -9.49
C PHE A 164 -3.33 25.15 -9.02
N THR A 165 -3.58 25.09 -7.71
CA THR A 165 -4.94 25.26 -7.14
C THR A 165 -5.16 26.68 -6.62
N SER A 166 -6.34 27.24 -6.88
CA SER A 166 -6.79 28.49 -6.26
C SER A 166 -7.33 28.30 -4.84
N ASP A 167 -7.78 27.09 -4.50
CA ASP A 167 -8.24 26.70 -3.16
C ASP A 167 -7.13 25.92 -2.46
N LEU A 168 -6.24 26.64 -1.80
CA LEU A 168 -5.07 26.05 -1.12
C LEU A 168 -5.50 25.26 0.12
N ASP A 169 -6.41 25.81 0.92
CA ASP A 169 -6.82 25.21 2.20
C ASP A 169 -7.57 23.89 1.97
N GLY A 170 -8.52 23.86 1.02
CA GLY A 170 -9.23 22.64 0.66
C GLY A 170 -8.30 21.56 0.10
N TYR A 171 -7.26 21.97 -0.63
CA TYR A 171 -6.26 21.04 -1.15
C TYR A 171 -5.37 20.45 -0.07
N VAL A 172 -4.88 21.27 0.85
CA VAL A 172 -4.05 20.83 1.99
C VAL A 172 -4.85 19.86 2.85
N GLU A 173 -6.10 20.17 3.18
CA GLU A 173 -6.97 19.30 3.95
C GLU A 173 -7.17 17.93 3.26
N ALA A 174 -7.42 17.93 1.94
CA ALA A 174 -7.56 16.70 1.17
C ALA A 174 -6.27 15.88 1.15
N ASN A 175 -5.10 16.52 0.99
CA ASN A 175 -3.81 15.84 1.02
C ASN A 175 -3.51 15.21 2.40
N GLU A 176 -3.82 15.89 3.49
CA GLU A 176 -3.65 15.34 4.84
C GLU A 176 -4.57 14.15 5.11
N LYS A 177 -5.84 14.24 4.68
CA LYS A 177 -6.80 13.12 4.74
C LYS A 177 -6.30 11.92 3.94
N TRP A 178 -5.81 12.14 2.72
CA TRP A 178 -5.20 11.10 1.90
C TRP A 178 -4.05 10.39 2.63
N LEU A 179 -3.09 11.15 3.17
CA LEU A 179 -1.92 10.58 3.86
C LEU A 179 -2.28 9.81 5.12
N ARG A 180 -3.21 10.35 5.92
CA ARG A 180 -3.72 9.67 7.12
C ARG A 180 -4.40 8.35 6.74
N ALA A 181 -5.28 8.39 5.75
CA ALA A 181 -6.03 7.23 5.28
C ALA A 181 -5.10 6.15 4.72
N VAL A 182 -4.15 6.49 3.84
CA VAL A 182 -3.16 5.54 3.29
C VAL A 182 -2.32 4.90 4.39
N SER A 183 -1.87 5.67 5.38
CA SER A 183 -1.10 5.14 6.51
C SER A 183 -1.92 4.15 7.36
N ALA A 184 -3.20 4.46 7.60
CA ALA A 184 -4.12 3.58 8.32
C ALA A 184 -4.36 2.27 7.54
N ILE A 185 -4.54 2.36 6.22
CA ILE A 185 -4.72 1.19 5.35
C ILE A 185 -3.46 0.33 5.31
N ASP A 186 -2.28 0.92 5.20
CA ASP A 186 -1.01 0.17 5.20
C ASP A 186 -0.83 -0.59 6.53
N SER A 187 -1.09 0.06 7.66
CA SER A 187 -1.06 -0.57 8.99
C SER A 187 -2.08 -1.71 9.13
N ALA A 188 -3.33 -1.50 8.69
CA ALA A 188 -4.39 -2.51 8.77
C ALA A 188 -4.12 -3.71 7.84
N THR A 189 -3.65 -3.47 6.62
CA THR A 189 -3.30 -4.54 5.67
C THR A 189 -2.08 -5.33 6.13
N TYR A 190 -1.07 -4.66 6.69
CA TYR A 190 0.11 -5.31 7.27
C TYR A 190 -0.26 -6.18 8.48
N SER A 191 -1.07 -5.65 9.40
CA SER A 191 -1.51 -6.40 10.59
C SER A 191 -2.41 -7.59 10.24
N SER A 192 -3.35 -7.42 9.30
CA SER A 192 -4.18 -8.51 8.77
C SER A 192 -3.33 -9.66 8.21
N ARG A 193 -2.28 -9.34 7.44
CA ARG A 193 -1.33 -10.33 6.90
C ARG A 193 -0.53 -11.04 8.00
N SER A 194 -0.09 -10.32 9.03
CA SER A 194 0.68 -10.91 10.14
C SER A 194 -0.12 -11.92 10.96
N GLN A 195 -1.42 -11.68 11.13
CA GLN A 195 -2.32 -12.58 11.85
C GLN A 195 -2.57 -13.88 11.07
N ASP A 196 -2.53 -13.83 9.74
CA ASP A 196 -2.68 -15.02 8.88
C ASP A 196 -1.49 -16.00 8.99
N LEU A 197 -0.28 -15.50 9.27
CA LEU A 197 0.90 -16.35 9.50
C LEU A 197 0.84 -17.03 10.87
N GLY A 198 0.31 -16.35 11.88
CA GLY A 198 0.05 -16.94 13.21
C GLY A 198 -1.12 -17.93 13.21
N ALA A 199 -2.10 -17.73 12.32
CA ALA A 199 -3.30 -18.55 12.20
C ALA A 199 -3.09 -19.91 11.52
N VAL A 200 -1.87 -20.24 11.07
CA VAL A 200 -1.49 -21.61 10.69
C VAL A 200 -1.64 -22.57 11.88
N ILE A 201 -1.72 -22.05 13.12
CA ILE A 201 -1.95 -22.83 14.34
C ILE A 201 -3.35 -22.57 14.97
N SER A 202 -4.03 -21.46 14.65
CA SER A 202 -5.37 -21.15 15.18
C SER A 202 -6.20 -20.32 14.20
N THR A 203 -7.32 -20.87 13.72
CA THR A 203 -8.22 -20.34 12.68
C THR A 203 -9.05 -19.13 13.12
N THR A 204 -8.57 -18.27 14.02
CA THR A 204 -9.36 -17.17 14.56
C THR A 204 -9.56 -16.03 13.56
N ALA A 205 -10.81 -15.61 13.43
CA ALA A 205 -11.37 -14.64 12.49
C ALA A 205 -10.83 -13.19 12.55
N GLY A 206 -9.76 -12.93 13.30
CA GLY A 206 -9.28 -11.56 13.58
C GLY A 206 -8.77 -10.80 12.36
N GLY A 207 -8.10 -11.48 11.42
CA GLY A 207 -7.52 -10.82 10.24
C GLY A 207 -8.55 -10.21 9.30
N ALA A 208 -9.75 -10.80 9.23
CA ALA A 208 -10.86 -10.30 8.43
C ALA A 208 -11.50 -9.04 9.05
N GLU A 209 -11.65 -9.01 10.37
CA GLU A 209 -12.19 -7.87 11.10
C GLU A 209 -11.26 -6.65 11.02
N VAL A 210 -9.94 -6.87 11.15
CA VAL A 210 -8.94 -5.82 10.95
C VAL A 210 -9.02 -5.25 9.53
N LEU A 211 -9.13 -6.10 8.51
CA LEU A 211 -9.25 -5.61 7.14
C LEU A 211 -10.58 -4.88 6.91
N ASP A 212 -11.70 -5.41 7.41
CA ASP A 212 -13.01 -4.76 7.28
C ASP A 212 -13.05 -3.39 7.99
N SER A 213 -12.31 -3.21 9.08
CA SER A 213 -12.15 -1.89 9.72
C SER A 213 -11.43 -0.87 8.81
N ALA A 214 -10.54 -1.35 7.93
CA ALA A 214 -9.80 -0.52 6.98
C ALA A 214 -10.69 0.05 5.87
N LEU A 215 -11.88 -0.52 5.62
CA LEU A 215 -12.82 0.00 4.62
C LEU A 215 -13.16 1.47 4.87
N SER A 216 -13.30 1.88 6.13
CA SER A 216 -13.55 3.28 6.50
C SER A 216 -12.41 4.21 6.03
N SER A 217 -11.16 3.79 6.18
CA SER A 217 -9.99 4.51 5.69
C SER A 217 -9.91 4.50 4.16
N VAL A 218 -10.27 3.40 3.49
CA VAL A 218 -10.33 3.37 2.00
C VAL A 218 -11.36 4.37 1.47
N VAL A 219 -12.51 4.49 2.14
CA VAL A 219 -13.53 5.51 1.83
C VAL A 219 -12.96 6.93 2.00
N GLU A 220 -12.25 7.20 3.10
CA GLU A 220 -11.60 8.50 3.33
C GLU A 220 -10.55 8.80 2.25
N ALA A 221 -9.72 7.83 1.88
CA ALA A 221 -8.73 7.97 0.80
C ALA A 221 -9.39 8.30 -0.54
N ARG A 222 -10.45 7.58 -0.90
CA ARG A 222 -11.25 7.82 -2.11
C ARG A 222 -11.83 9.23 -2.13
N ASP A 223 -12.45 9.66 -1.03
CA ASP A 223 -13.11 10.96 -0.97
C ASP A 223 -12.10 12.11 -0.99
N ALA A 224 -10.95 11.96 -0.32
CA ALA A 224 -9.82 12.88 -0.42
C ALA A 224 -9.29 13.00 -1.86
N LEU A 225 -9.08 11.87 -2.53
CA LEU A 225 -8.61 11.85 -3.92
C LEU A 225 -9.63 12.49 -4.88
N ARG A 226 -10.94 12.30 -4.64
CA ARG A 226 -11.99 12.97 -5.40
C ARG A 226 -11.91 14.49 -5.29
N VAL A 227 -11.64 15.01 -4.09
CA VAL A 227 -11.43 16.47 -3.89
C VAL A 227 -10.21 16.95 -4.65
N VAL A 228 -9.07 16.25 -4.55
CA VAL A 228 -7.86 16.60 -5.31
C VAL A 228 -8.12 16.62 -6.80
N VAL A 229 -8.72 15.56 -7.36
CA VAL A 229 -9.03 15.47 -8.80
C VAL A 229 -9.96 16.61 -9.23
N LYS A 230 -10.96 16.96 -8.41
CA LYS A 230 -11.89 18.06 -8.70
C LYS A 230 -11.14 19.40 -8.74
N LEU A 231 -10.37 19.71 -7.69
CA LEU A 231 -9.63 20.98 -7.60
C LEU A 231 -8.61 21.15 -8.73
N ARG A 232 -7.99 20.06 -9.18
CA ARG A 232 -7.05 20.07 -10.31
C ARG A 232 -7.70 20.10 -11.69
N SER A 233 -9.02 19.97 -11.77
CA SER A 233 -9.78 20.00 -13.03
C SER A 233 -10.46 21.34 -13.28
N MET A 234 -10.36 22.30 -12.35
CA MET A 234 -10.91 23.65 -12.44
C MET A 234 -9.89 24.60 -13.07
#